data_AF-A0A563TZK2-F1
#
_entry.id   AF-A0A563TZK2-F1
#
_cell.length_a   1.000
_cell.length_b   1.000
_cell.length_c   1.000
_cell.angle_alpha   90.00
_cell.angle_beta   90.00
_cell.angle_gamma   90.00
#
_symmetry.space_group_name_H-M   'P 1'
#
loop_
_entity.id
_entity.type
_entity.pdbx_description
1 polymer ?
#
loop_
_entity_poly.entity_id
_entity_poly.type
_entity_poly.pdbx_seq_one_letter_code
_entity_poly.pdbx_strand_id
1 'polypeptide(L)'
;MFQNNRKTFGYICKLMDIKGYIDGGNLEQYCFGFNTELGNEISALRLAHAEINQELNEIELAIEYLALSQAIAPKPQLKNKIMSVLFADENINLNNLPPTSKYSNYENWLKAVEHLIPAEPFDDFFAHLLKQDEKIAQTLVVTKLDVPEEVHEVISESFFILKGTCTCKIGSNIFTLNAGDHLEIPLHTTHDVRIDSPYVVAILQHRFA
;
A
#
# COMPACT_ATOMS: atom_id res chain seq x y z
N MET A 1 44.48 18.43 11.29
CA MET A 1 44.63 19.11 9.99
C MET A 1 43.43 18.76 9.12
N PHE A 2 42.31 19.46 9.32
CA PHE A 2 41.08 19.32 8.52
C PHE A 2 40.79 20.65 7.82
N GLN A 3 41.64 21.00 6.85
CA GLN A 3 41.41 22.15 5.97
C GLN A 3 42.04 21.85 4.62
N ASN A 4 41.37 21.06 3.77
CA ASN A 4 41.70 21.06 2.33
C ASN A 4 40.58 20.61 1.39
N ASN A 5 39.45 20.07 1.86
CA ASN A 5 38.38 19.59 0.96
C ASN A 5 37.38 20.66 0.48
N ARG A 6 37.44 21.91 0.95
CA ARG A 6 36.56 22.98 0.41
C ARG A 6 37.10 23.66 -0.84
N LYS A 7 38.41 23.59 -1.10
CA LYS A 7 38.98 24.20 -2.30
C LYS A 7 38.81 23.31 -3.53
N THR A 8 38.82 21.99 -3.42
CA THR A 8 38.63 21.11 -4.58
C THR A 8 37.21 21.17 -5.16
N PHE A 9 36.18 21.36 -4.35
CA PHE A 9 34.80 21.51 -4.84
C PHE A 9 34.54 22.85 -5.55
N GLY A 10 35.16 23.93 -5.08
CA GLY A 10 35.00 25.27 -5.67
C GLY A 10 35.67 25.44 -7.04
N TYR A 11 36.59 24.56 -7.42
CA TYR A 11 37.31 24.64 -8.71
C TYR A 11 36.66 23.76 -9.80
N ILE A 12 35.87 22.74 -9.43
CA ILE A 12 35.13 21.91 -10.40
C ILE A 12 33.88 22.66 -10.91
N CYS A 13 33.23 23.47 -10.07
CA CYS A 13 32.11 24.33 -10.45
C CYS A 13 32.45 25.43 -11.48
N LYS A 14 33.72 25.65 -11.82
CA LYS A 14 34.14 26.74 -12.71
C LYS A 14 34.33 26.33 -14.19
N LEU A 15 34.11 25.06 -14.53
CA LEU A 15 34.35 24.53 -15.88
C LEU A 15 33.27 23.54 -16.36
N MET A 16 32.08 23.53 -15.76
CA MET A 16 30.95 22.85 -16.40
C MET A 16 30.27 23.83 -17.34
N ASP A 17 30.26 23.50 -18.63
CA ASP A 17 29.46 24.22 -19.61
C ASP A 17 27.99 23.89 -19.38
N ILE A 18 27.33 24.71 -18.56
CA ILE A 18 25.91 24.55 -18.21
C ILE A 18 25.04 24.58 -19.46
N LYS A 19 25.43 25.36 -20.48
CA LYS A 19 24.72 25.39 -21.75
C LYS A 19 24.86 24.06 -22.47
N GLY A 20 26.08 23.51 -22.53
CA GLY A 20 26.32 22.17 -23.08
C GLY A 20 25.61 21.05 -22.31
N TYR A 21 25.39 21.22 -21.00
CA TYR A 21 24.61 20.28 -20.19
C TYR A 21 23.11 20.33 -20.51
N ILE A 22 22.57 21.55 -20.64
CA ILE A 22 21.18 21.80 -21.05
C ILE A 22 20.94 21.22 -22.45
N ASP A 23 21.80 21.55 -23.42
CA ASP A 23 21.70 21.08 -24.81
C ASP A 23 21.94 19.55 -24.94
N GLY A 24 22.37 18.89 -23.86
CA GLY A 24 22.75 17.47 -23.84
C GLY A 24 21.60 16.48 -23.68
N GLY A 25 20.36 16.93 -23.44
CA GLY A 25 19.20 16.05 -23.33
C GLY A 25 19.03 15.36 -21.97
N ASN A 26 19.89 15.68 -20.99
CA ASN A 26 19.88 15.03 -19.67
C ASN A 26 18.66 15.47 -18.83
N LEU A 27 18.23 16.72 -18.98
CA LEU A 27 17.10 17.28 -18.24
C LEU A 27 15.78 16.67 -18.72
N GLU A 28 15.64 16.43 -20.02
CA GLU A 28 14.51 15.74 -20.62
C GLU A 28 14.45 14.28 -20.17
N GLN A 29 15.58 13.56 -20.21
CA GLN A 29 15.64 12.18 -19.70
C GLN A 29 15.24 12.09 -18.23
N TYR A 30 15.62 13.08 -17.44
CA TYR A 30 15.21 13.20 -16.04
C TYR A 30 13.70 13.48 -15.91
N CYS A 31 13.15 14.45 -16.65
CA CYS A 31 11.72 14.76 -16.62
C CYS A 31 10.85 13.57 -17.05
N PHE A 32 11.29 12.78 -18.02
CA PHE A 32 10.59 11.56 -18.45
C PHE A 32 10.82 10.35 -17.53
N GLY A 33 11.72 10.45 -16.55
CA GLY A 33 12.08 9.33 -15.67
C GLY A 33 12.82 8.19 -16.39
N PHE A 34 13.43 8.45 -17.55
CA PHE A 34 14.18 7.45 -18.31
C PHE A 34 15.54 7.13 -17.69
N ASN A 35 16.04 8.01 -16.82
CA ASN A 35 17.29 7.79 -16.12
C ASN A 35 17.18 8.19 -14.65
N THR A 36 17.06 7.20 -13.77
CA THR A 36 16.95 7.39 -12.33
C THR A 36 18.26 7.79 -11.64
N GLU A 37 19.40 7.62 -12.32
CA GLU A 37 20.73 7.91 -11.76
C GLU A 37 21.04 9.42 -11.79
N LEU A 38 20.40 10.18 -12.69
CA LEU A 38 20.59 11.64 -12.83
C LEU A 38 20.00 12.45 -11.67
N GLY A 39 19.12 11.86 -10.84
CA GLY A 39 18.36 12.62 -9.85
C GLY A 39 19.21 13.34 -8.80
N ASN A 40 20.28 12.71 -8.33
CA ASN A 40 21.19 13.32 -7.36
C ASN A 40 22.04 14.44 -7.99
N GLU A 41 22.49 14.22 -9.23
CA GLU A 41 23.30 15.18 -9.98
C GLU A 41 22.49 16.45 -10.31
N ILE A 42 21.31 16.27 -10.90
CA ILE A 42 20.41 17.38 -11.25
C ILE A 42 19.97 18.13 -9.99
N SER A 43 19.70 17.43 -8.88
CA SER A 43 19.40 18.11 -7.61
C SER A 43 20.54 19.00 -7.14
N ALA A 44 21.80 18.57 -7.27
CA ALA A 44 22.96 19.38 -6.96
C ALA A 44 23.12 20.56 -7.93
N LEU A 45 22.87 20.36 -9.22
CA LEU A 45 22.96 21.41 -10.24
C LEU A 45 21.88 22.47 -10.08
N ARG A 46 20.66 22.08 -9.69
CA ARG A 46 19.55 23.01 -9.37
C ARG A 46 19.87 23.94 -8.20
N LEU A 47 20.70 23.52 -7.26
CA LEU A 47 21.15 24.37 -6.15
C LEU A 47 22.25 25.36 -6.56
N ALA A 48 23.06 24.99 -7.56
CA ALA A 48 24.22 25.76 -8.00
C ALA A 48 23.93 26.70 -9.18
N HIS A 49 22.95 26.37 -10.03
CA HIS A 49 22.67 27.05 -11.29
C HIS A 49 21.16 27.27 -11.47
N ALA A 50 20.73 28.54 -11.56
CA ALA A 50 19.32 28.90 -11.71
C ALA A 50 18.78 28.53 -13.09
N GLU A 51 19.65 28.54 -14.10
CA GLU A 51 19.37 28.18 -15.50
C GLU A 51 18.83 26.75 -15.62
N ILE A 52 19.29 25.83 -14.78
CA ILE A 52 18.80 24.45 -14.75
C ILE A 52 17.33 24.38 -14.28
N ASN A 53 16.95 25.21 -13.31
CA ASN A 53 15.55 25.27 -12.87
C ASN A 53 14.66 25.90 -13.94
N GLN A 54 15.17 26.90 -14.66
CA GLN A 54 14.44 27.52 -15.75
C GLN A 54 14.18 26.51 -16.87
N GLU A 55 15.22 25.81 -17.32
CA GLU A 55 15.11 24.81 -18.38
C GLU A 55 14.18 23.66 -17.99
N LEU A 56 14.30 23.11 -16.76
CA LEU A 56 13.39 22.07 -16.26
C LEU A 56 11.93 22.52 -16.28
N ASN A 57 11.65 23.77 -15.88
CA ASN A 57 10.30 24.31 -15.91
C ASN A 57 9.79 24.49 -17.35
N GLU A 58 10.64 24.90 -18.29
CA GLU A 58 10.28 25.00 -19.71
C GLU A 58 9.97 23.61 -20.30
N ILE A 59 10.75 22.59 -19.96
CA ILE A 59 10.51 21.19 -20.34
C ILE A 59 9.21 20.67 -19.73
N GLU A 60 8.98 20.86 -18.43
CA GLU A 60 7.76 20.43 -17.73
C GLU A 60 6.50 21.06 -18.33
N LEU A 61 6.54 22.37 -18.64
CA LEU A 61 5.43 23.07 -19.31
C LEU A 61 5.17 22.55 -20.72
N ALA A 62 6.22 22.23 -21.48
CA ALA A 62 6.08 21.63 -22.80
C ALA A 62 5.44 20.24 -22.74
N ILE A 63 5.84 19.42 -21.75
CA ILE A 63 5.24 18.10 -21.51
C ILE A 63 3.78 18.23 -21.07
N GLU A 64 3.47 19.16 -20.17
CA GLU A 64 2.10 19.44 -19.72
C GLU A 64 1.21 19.84 -20.90
N TYR A 65 1.69 20.76 -21.75
CA TYR A 65 0.98 21.17 -22.96
C TYR A 65 0.69 19.99 -23.89
N LEU A 66 1.68 19.14 -24.12
CA LEU A 66 1.52 17.94 -24.94
C LEU A 66 0.50 16.98 -24.31
N ALA A 67 0.59 16.72 -23.00
CA ALA A 67 -0.32 15.84 -22.28
C ALA A 67 -1.77 16.35 -22.32
N LEU A 68 -1.98 17.66 -22.19
CA LEU A 68 -3.30 18.29 -22.31
C LEU A 68 -3.83 18.21 -23.76
N SER A 69 -2.98 18.41 -24.76
CA SER A 69 -3.37 18.33 -26.18
C SER A 69 -3.80 16.92 -26.61
N GLN A 70 -3.27 15.89 -25.93
CA GLN A 70 -3.55 14.47 -26.19
C GLN A 70 -4.45 13.85 -25.11
N ALA A 71 -5.11 14.67 -24.28
CA ALA A 71 -5.88 14.19 -23.15
C ALA A 71 -7.07 13.33 -23.58
N ILE A 72 -7.13 12.11 -23.05
CA ILE A 72 -8.27 11.20 -23.23
C ILE A 72 -9.21 11.37 -22.04
N ALA A 73 -10.46 11.73 -22.31
CA ALA A 73 -11.46 11.88 -21.27
C ALA A 73 -11.66 10.54 -20.52
N PRO A 74 -11.49 10.50 -19.19
CA PRO A 74 -11.74 9.28 -18.42
C PRO A 74 -13.24 8.96 -18.40
N LYS A 75 -13.57 7.71 -18.07
CA LYS A 75 -14.97 7.29 -17.88
C LYS A 75 -15.64 8.19 -16.82
N PRO A 76 -16.88 8.68 -17.04
CA PRO A 76 -17.54 9.60 -16.11
C PRO A 76 -17.59 9.13 -14.66
N GLN A 77 -17.68 7.81 -14.43
CA GLN A 77 -17.77 7.20 -13.11
C GLN A 77 -16.43 7.20 -12.34
N LEU A 78 -15.29 7.39 -13.02
CA LEU A 78 -13.98 7.29 -12.40
C LEU A 78 -13.78 8.35 -11.31
N LYS A 79 -14.24 9.58 -11.56
CA LYS A 79 -14.17 10.67 -10.56
C LYS A 79 -14.89 10.27 -9.28
N ASN A 80 -16.13 9.79 -9.39
CA ASN A 80 -16.91 9.37 -8.22
C ASN A 80 -16.26 8.19 -7.50
N LYS A 81 -15.65 7.24 -8.24
CA LYS A 81 -14.92 6.11 -7.65
C LYS A 81 -13.69 6.54 -6.86
N ILE A 82 -12.90 7.49 -7.38
CA ILE A 82 -11.72 8.02 -6.68
C ILE A 82 -12.17 8.81 -5.45
N MET A 83 -13.17 9.70 -5.62
CA MET A 83 -13.71 10.50 -4.52
C MET A 83 -14.32 9.61 -3.43
N SER A 84 -15.01 8.53 -3.78
CA SER A 84 -15.55 7.60 -2.78
C SER A 84 -14.47 6.87 -1.99
N VAL A 85 -13.26 6.71 -2.53
CA VAL A 85 -12.13 6.12 -1.77
C VAL A 85 -11.48 7.17 -0.86
N LEU A 86 -11.31 8.41 -1.36
CA LEU A 86 -10.67 9.49 -0.60
C LEU A 86 -11.56 10.04 0.52
N PHE A 87 -12.88 10.02 0.32
CA PHE A 87 -13.88 10.62 1.20
C PHE A 87 -14.95 9.60 1.64
N ALA A 88 -14.64 8.30 1.61
CA ALA A 88 -15.51 7.32 2.25
C ALA A 88 -15.67 7.72 3.71
N ASP A 89 -16.90 8.05 4.10
CA ASP A 89 -17.27 8.12 5.51
C ASP A 89 -16.94 6.75 6.12
N GLU A 90 -16.09 6.78 7.12
CA GLU A 90 -15.43 5.67 7.77
C GLU A 90 -16.36 4.74 8.57
N ASN A 91 -17.67 4.88 8.42
CA ASN A 91 -18.65 4.05 9.10
C ASN A 91 -18.99 2.82 8.25
N ILE A 92 -18.41 1.69 8.62
CA ILE A 92 -18.72 0.40 8.00
C ILE A 92 -20.15 0.02 8.37
N ASN A 93 -20.98 -0.13 7.33
CA ASN A 93 -22.37 -0.57 7.49
C ASN A 93 -22.43 -2.11 7.43
N LEU A 94 -22.80 -2.74 8.54
CA LEU A 94 -22.92 -4.21 8.63
C LEU A 94 -23.93 -4.80 7.62
N ASN A 95 -24.93 -4.04 7.17
CA ASN A 95 -25.88 -4.51 6.15
C ASN A 95 -25.30 -4.51 4.73
N ASN A 96 -24.17 -3.84 4.52
CA ASN A 96 -23.50 -3.77 3.22
C ASN A 96 -21.98 -3.72 3.41
N LEU A 97 -21.43 -4.85 3.87
CA LEU A 97 -20.01 -4.94 4.17
C LEU A 97 -19.15 -4.93 2.90
N PRO A 98 -18.10 -4.08 2.86
CA PRO A 98 -17.10 -4.14 1.82
C PRO A 98 -16.19 -5.37 2.01
N PRO A 99 -15.58 -5.91 0.95
CA PRO A 99 -14.49 -6.87 1.08
C PRO A 99 -13.30 -6.27 1.84
N THR A 100 -12.63 -7.07 2.67
CA THR A 100 -11.38 -6.68 3.32
C THR A 100 -10.21 -6.77 2.33
N SER A 101 -9.20 -5.94 2.55
CA SER A 101 -7.94 -5.89 1.79
C SER A 101 -6.84 -5.21 2.61
N LYS A 102 -5.60 -5.21 2.11
CA LYS A 102 -4.47 -4.44 2.67
C LYS A 102 -4.68 -2.92 2.78
N TYR A 103 -5.74 -2.37 2.18
CA TYR A 103 -6.09 -0.95 2.26
C TYR A 103 -7.30 -0.69 3.16
N SER A 104 -7.86 -1.72 3.79
CA SER A 104 -8.97 -1.57 4.72
C SER A 104 -8.51 -0.91 6.02
N ASN A 105 -9.32 0.00 6.57
CA ASN A 105 -9.05 0.64 7.85
C ASN A 105 -9.52 -0.27 9.00
N TYR A 106 -8.58 -0.84 9.77
CA TYR A 106 -8.89 -1.79 10.83
C TYR A 106 -9.63 -1.17 12.03
N GLU A 107 -9.43 0.11 12.31
CA GLU A 107 -10.12 0.82 13.41
C GLU A 107 -11.61 0.93 13.12
N ASN A 108 -11.96 1.25 11.88
CA ASN A 108 -13.35 1.34 11.43
C ASN A 108 -14.04 -0.03 11.43
N TRP A 109 -13.33 -1.07 10.99
CA TRP A 109 -13.80 -2.44 11.10
C TRP A 109 -14.01 -2.86 12.54
N LEU A 110 -13.01 -2.67 13.40
CA LEU A 110 -13.10 -3.01 14.82
C LEU A 110 -14.29 -2.30 15.47
N LYS A 111 -14.44 -0.99 15.26
CA LYS A 111 -15.56 -0.20 15.78
C LYS A 111 -16.92 -0.72 15.29
N ALA A 112 -17.00 -1.14 14.02
CA ALA A 112 -18.25 -1.64 13.45
C ALA A 112 -18.64 -3.01 14.02
N VAL A 113 -17.67 -3.88 14.33
CA VAL A 113 -17.93 -5.23 14.86
C VAL A 113 -17.79 -5.34 16.38
N GLU A 114 -17.37 -4.29 17.08
CA GLU A 114 -17.03 -4.32 18.52
C GLU A 114 -18.15 -4.92 19.37
N HIS A 115 -19.39 -4.54 19.09
CA HIS A 115 -20.59 -5.01 19.80
C HIS A 115 -20.93 -6.49 19.53
N LEU A 116 -20.28 -7.14 18.55
CA LEU A 116 -20.42 -8.56 18.23
C LEU A 116 -19.31 -9.40 18.87
N ILE A 117 -18.24 -8.77 19.37
CA ILE A 117 -17.15 -9.46 20.07
C ILE A 117 -17.68 -9.91 21.44
N PRO A 118 -17.50 -11.19 21.82
CA PRO A 118 -18.02 -11.68 23.09
C PRO A 118 -17.31 -11.02 24.28
N ALA A 119 -18.07 -10.69 25.32
CA ALA A 119 -17.52 -10.20 26.58
C ALA A 119 -16.89 -11.35 27.39
N GLU A 120 -15.88 -11.05 28.19
CA GLU A 120 -15.23 -12.05 29.04
C GLU A 120 -16.15 -12.52 30.20
N PRO A 121 -16.13 -13.82 30.55
CA PRO A 121 -15.38 -14.89 29.91
C PRO A 121 -16.03 -15.36 28.58
N PHE A 122 -15.21 -15.64 27.57
CA PHE A 122 -15.66 -16.24 26.31
C PHE A 122 -14.85 -17.50 25.93
N ASP A 123 -15.48 -18.35 25.12
CA ASP A 123 -14.92 -19.62 24.66
C ASP A 123 -13.59 -19.44 23.90
N ASP A 124 -12.76 -20.47 23.84
CA ASP A 124 -11.45 -20.38 23.19
C ASP A 124 -11.53 -20.13 21.66
N PHE A 125 -12.71 -20.37 21.07
CA PHE A 125 -13.00 -20.06 19.68
C PHE A 125 -14.44 -19.55 19.54
N PHE A 126 -14.58 -18.38 18.94
CA PHE A 126 -15.85 -17.75 18.61
C PHE A 126 -15.85 -17.35 17.14
N ALA A 127 -16.93 -17.67 16.44
CA ALA A 127 -17.15 -17.29 15.05
C ALA A 127 -18.56 -16.71 14.87
N HIS A 128 -18.65 -15.57 14.19
CA HIS A 128 -19.91 -14.90 13.88
C HIS A 128 -19.96 -14.54 12.40
N LEU A 129 -20.92 -15.09 11.67
CA LEU A 129 -21.10 -14.81 10.25
C LEU A 129 -21.58 -13.37 10.06
N LEU A 130 -20.81 -12.56 9.32
CA LEU A 130 -21.15 -11.17 9.05
C LEU A 130 -21.88 -11.00 7.72
N LYS A 131 -21.40 -11.70 6.69
CA LYS A 131 -21.95 -11.64 5.33
C LYS A 131 -21.73 -12.98 4.63
N GLN A 132 -22.72 -13.42 3.86
CA GLN A 132 -22.58 -14.52 2.93
C GLN A 132 -23.47 -14.27 1.71
N ASP A 133 -22.85 -14.26 0.53
CA ASP A 133 -23.53 -14.25 -0.76
C ASP A 133 -22.84 -15.22 -1.73
N GLU A 134 -23.28 -15.23 -3.00
CA GLU A 134 -22.74 -16.12 -4.03
C GLU A 134 -21.23 -15.91 -4.31
N LYS A 135 -20.66 -14.76 -3.92
CA LYS A 135 -19.28 -14.37 -4.23
C LYS A 135 -18.37 -14.35 -3.01
N ILE A 136 -18.91 -14.05 -1.83
CA ILE A 136 -18.09 -13.85 -0.64
C ILE A 136 -18.78 -14.33 0.63
N ALA A 137 -17.99 -14.93 1.52
CA ALA A 137 -18.35 -15.12 2.93
C ALA A 137 -17.35 -14.34 3.79
N GLN A 138 -17.86 -13.64 4.80
CA GLN A 138 -17.07 -12.90 5.79
C GLN A 138 -17.54 -13.29 7.19
N THR A 139 -16.59 -13.70 8.03
CA THR A 139 -16.83 -14.17 9.38
C THR A 139 -15.93 -13.41 10.35
N LEU A 140 -16.50 -12.87 11.43
CA LEU A 140 -15.75 -12.39 12.58
C LEU A 140 -15.28 -13.59 13.39
N VAL A 141 -13.97 -13.70 13.58
CA VAL A 141 -13.35 -14.76 14.38
C VAL A 141 -12.65 -14.14 15.58
N VAL A 142 -12.89 -14.70 16.76
CA VAL A 142 -12.16 -14.40 17.99
C VAL A 142 -11.63 -15.71 18.52
N THR A 143 -10.31 -15.86 18.65
CA THR A 143 -9.73 -17.13 19.09
C THR A 143 -8.48 -16.98 19.94
N LYS A 144 -8.34 -17.92 20.88
CA LYS A 144 -7.18 -18.17 21.74
C LYS A 144 -6.37 -19.37 21.24
N LEU A 145 -6.89 -20.12 20.26
CA LEU A 145 -6.34 -21.39 19.80
C LEU A 145 -5.59 -21.21 18.48
N ASP A 146 -4.51 -21.96 18.36
CA ASP A 146 -3.83 -22.15 17.07
C ASP A 146 -4.81 -22.81 16.08
N VAL A 147 -4.78 -22.32 14.83
CA VAL A 147 -5.53 -22.91 13.73
C VAL A 147 -4.61 -23.93 13.04
N PRO A 148 -5.02 -25.21 12.95
CA PRO A 148 -4.20 -26.26 12.37
C PRO A 148 -3.96 -26.05 10.87
N GLU A 149 -3.08 -26.87 10.30
CA GLU A 149 -2.73 -26.79 8.89
C GLU A 149 -3.94 -27.06 7.97
N GLU A 150 -4.16 -26.16 7.01
CA GLU A 150 -5.23 -26.24 6.01
C GLU A 150 -4.70 -25.93 4.60
N VAL A 151 -5.41 -26.43 3.58
CA VAL A 151 -5.16 -26.12 2.17
C VAL A 151 -6.48 -25.91 1.45
N HIS A 152 -6.54 -24.85 0.64
CA HIS A 152 -7.72 -24.51 -0.15
C HIS A 152 -7.44 -24.74 -1.65
N GLU A 153 -8.32 -25.49 -2.32
CA GLU A 153 -8.15 -25.79 -3.76
C GLU A 153 -8.89 -24.80 -4.67
N VAL A 154 -10.05 -24.31 -4.24
CA VAL A 154 -10.96 -23.51 -5.09
C VAL A 154 -11.50 -22.26 -4.42
N ILE A 155 -11.28 -22.10 -3.11
CA ILE A 155 -11.75 -20.97 -2.32
C ILE A 155 -10.56 -20.09 -1.97
N SER A 156 -10.60 -18.82 -2.35
CA SER A 156 -9.56 -17.87 -1.94
C SER A 156 -9.87 -17.36 -0.55
N GLU A 157 -8.97 -17.63 0.39
CA GLU A 157 -9.06 -17.18 1.78
C GLU A 157 -8.18 -15.96 2.05
N SER A 158 -8.62 -15.10 2.97
CA SER A 158 -7.78 -14.04 3.51
C SER A 158 -8.13 -13.71 4.95
N PHE A 159 -7.13 -13.26 5.70
CA PHE A 159 -7.25 -12.77 7.07
C PHE A 159 -7.09 -11.25 7.11
N PHE A 160 -7.92 -10.57 7.91
CA PHE A 160 -7.72 -9.17 8.24
C PHE A 160 -7.74 -9.00 9.76
N ILE A 161 -6.59 -8.68 10.37
CA ILE A 161 -6.44 -8.66 11.82
C ILE A 161 -6.96 -7.33 12.37
N LEU A 162 -7.91 -7.40 13.30
CA LEU A 162 -8.49 -6.23 13.98
C LEU A 162 -7.85 -6.00 15.35
N LYS A 163 -7.42 -7.06 16.04
CA LYS A 163 -6.79 -7.00 17.35
C LYS A 163 -5.91 -8.23 17.60
N GLY A 164 -4.82 -8.03 18.34
CA GLY A 164 -3.91 -9.11 18.70
C GLY A 164 -2.82 -9.33 17.64
N THR A 165 -2.07 -10.40 17.83
CA THR A 165 -0.94 -10.79 16.99
C THR A 165 -0.96 -12.30 16.78
N CYS A 166 -0.75 -12.73 15.55
CA CYS A 166 -0.54 -14.13 15.19
C CYS A 166 0.60 -14.28 14.19
N THR A 167 1.09 -15.51 14.08
CA THR A 167 2.05 -15.91 13.07
C THR A 167 1.36 -16.88 12.13
N CYS A 168 1.26 -16.51 10.85
CA CYS A 168 0.79 -17.40 9.80
C CYS A 168 1.98 -17.95 9.02
N LYS A 169 2.07 -19.26 8.92
CA LYS A 169 3.05 -19.93 8.07
C LYS A 169 2.35 -20.38 6.79
N ILE A 170 2.92 -20.06 5.63
CA ILE A 170 2.40 -20.44 4.31
C ILE A 170 3.54 -21.11 3.54
N GLY A 171 3.44 -22.43 3.34
CA GLY A 171 4.55 -23.23 2.82
C GLY A 171 5.82 -23.08 3.65
N SER A 172 6.86 -22.46 3.07
CA SER A 172 8.13 -22.17 3.75
C SER A 172 8.22 -20.77 4.35
N ASN A 173 7.25 -19.89 4.07
CA ASN A 173 7.28 -18.50 4.49
C ASN A 173 6.53 -18.33 5.81
N ILE A 174 7.02 -17.42 6.65
CA ILE A 174 6.44 -17.10 7.96
C ILE A 174 6.11 -15.61 7.97
N PHE A 175 4.88 -15.28 8.30
CA PHE A 175 4.35 -13.93 8.37
C PHE A 175 3.83 -13.66 9.79
N THR A 176 4.37 -12.65 10.45
CA THR A 176 3.79 -12.13 11.70
C THR A 176 2.79 -11.04 11.36
N LEU A 177 1.55 -11.20 11.81
CA LEU A 177 0.43 -10.32 11.54
C LEU A 177 -0.01 -9.61 12.82
N ASN A 178 -0.13 -8.30 12.75
CA ASN A 178 -0.63 -7.42 13.80
C ASN A 178 -1.95 -6.77 13.37
N ALA A 179 -2.62 -6.08 14.29
CA ALA A 179 -3.79 -5.27 13.95
C ALA A 179 -3.50 -4.33 12.77
N GLY A 180 -4.37 -4.36 11.75
CA GLY A 180 -4.16 -3.65 10.49
C GLY A 180 -3.65 -4.52 9.35
N ASP A 181 -3.00 -5.64 9.65
CA ASP A 181 -2.42 -6.48 8.62
C ASP A 181 -3.50 -7.31 7.91
N HIS A 182 -3.33 -7.44 6.59
CA HIS A 182 -4.15 -8.28 5.72
C HIS A 182 -3.24 -9.29 5.01
N LEU A 183 -3.65 -10.56 5.01
CA LEU A 183 -2.92 -11.63 4.36
C LEU A 183 -3.86 -12.45 3.49
N GLU A 184 -3.53 -12.61 2.20
CA GLU A 184 -4.23 -13.52 1.30
C GLU A 184 -3.52 -14.88 1.29
N ILE A 185 -4.29 -15.96 1.36
CA ILE A 185 -3.79 -17.33 1.32
C ILE A 185 -3.82 -17.84 -0.11
N PRO A 186 -2.66 -18.17 -0.71
CA PRO A 186 -2.61 -18.73 -2.06
C PRO A 186 -3.30 -20.09 -2.11
N LEU A 187 -4.00 -20.35 -3.23
CA LEU A 187 -4.54 -21.67 -3.50
C LEU A 187 -3.43 -22.74 -3.57
N HIS A 188 -3.78 -23.98 -3.24
CA HIS A 188 -2.90 -25.14 -3.28
C HIS A 188 -1.62 -25.01 -2.45
N THR A 189 -1.62 -24.12 -1.46
CA THR A 189 -0.50 -23.93 -0.53
C THR A 189 -1.00 -24.18 0.88
N THR A 190 -0.30 -25.02 1.64
CA THR A 190 -0.64 -25.26 3.03
C THR A 190 -0.35 -24.03 3.87
N HIS A 191 -1.19 -23.79 4.86
CA HIS A 191 -0.95 -22.75 5.83
C HIS A 191 -1.43 -23.16 7.22
N ASP A 192 -0.77 -22.66 8.26
CA ASP A 192 -1.15 -22.79 9.66
C ASP A 192 -1.08 -21.42 10.36
N VAL A 193 -1.84 -21.25 11.44
CA VAL A 193 -1.85 -19.99 12.21
C VAL A 193 -1.59 -20.29 13.68
N ARG A 194 -0.53 -19.68 14.21
CA ARG A 194 -0.22 -19.68 15.64
C ARG A 194 -0.64 -18.36 16.28
N ILE A 195 -1.34 -18.42 17.40
CA ILE A 195 -1.76 -17.24 18.15
C ILE A 195 -0.64 -16.82 19.11
N ASP A 196 -0.13 -15.58 18.95
CA ASP A 196 1.02 -15.08 19.72
C ASP A 196 0.60 -14.14 20.88
N SER A 197 -0.63 -13.61 20.85
CA SER A 197 -1.25 -12.80 21.91
C SER A 197 -2.31 -13.61 22.69
N PRO A 198 -2.87 -13.13 23.82
CA PRO A 198 -3.87 -13.89 24.57
C PRO A 198 -5.09 -14.34 23.75
N TYR A 199 -5.47 -13.54 22.75
CA TYR A 199 -6.40 -13.90 21.68
C TYR A 199 -6.17 -12.98 20.48
N VAL A 200 -6.74 -13.36 19.33
CA VAL A 200 -6.81 -12.54 18.11
C VAL A 200 -8.27 -12.30 17.74
N VAL A 201 -8.56 -11.10 17.23
CA VAL A 201 -9.81 -10.76 16.57
C VAL A 201 -9.49 -10.51 15.10
N ALA A 202 -10.15 -11.22 14.20
CA ALA A 202 -9.91 -11.11 12.76
C ALA A 202 -11.21 -11.21 11.97
N ILE A 203 -11.21 -10.64 10.77
CA ILE A 203 -12.20 -10.97 9.74
C ILE A 203 -11.59 -12.05 8.84
N LEU A 204 -12.20 -13.22 8.86
CA LEU A 204 -11.94 -14.29 7.90
C LEU A 204 -12.81 -14.05 6.66
N GLN A 205 -12.21 -14.06 5.48
CA GLN A 205 -12.91 -13.82 4.24
C GLN A 205 -12.61 -14.91 3.22
N HIS A 206 -13.68 -15.56 2.73
CA HIS A 206 -13.65 -16.52 1.64
C HIS A 206 -14.27 -15.90 0.39
N ARG A 207 -13.60 -16.01 -0.76
CA ARG A 207 -14.13 -15.63 -2.06
C ARG A 207 -14.37 -16.88 -2.90
N PHE A 208 -15.57 -16.98 -3.46
CA PHE A 208 -16.01 -18.06 -4.32
C PHE A 208 -15.85 -17.65 -5.80
N ALA A 209 -15.45 -18.61 -6.64
CA ALA A 209 -15.23 -18.43 -8.07
C ALA A 209 -16.55 -18.45 -8.86
#